data_AF-A0A1B1VYD3-F1
#
_entry.id   AF-A0A1B1VYD3-F1
#
_cell.length_a   1.000
_cell.length_b   1.000
_cell.length_c   1.000
_cell.angle_alpha   90.00
_cell.angle_beta   90.00
_cell.angle_gamma   90.00
#
_symmetry.space_group_name_H-M   'P 1'
#
loop_
_entity.id
_entity.type
_entity.pdbx_description
1 polymer ?
#
loop_
_entity_poly.entity_id
_entity_poly.type
_entity_poly.pdbx_seq_one_letter_code
_entity_poly.pdbx_strand_id
1 'polypeptide(L)'
;MILGITNPQGKKRYIAAAFPSACGKTNLAMMTPTLPGYKIECVGDDIAWMRFDKNGQLRAINPENGFFGVAPGTSNSSNPIAMKTIFKNTIFTNVASTNDGGVFWEGMESEIDENVKITDWRGQQWAKGQSKTPAAHPNSRFCTPAEQCPIIDPRWEDPEGVPISAILFGGRRPAGVPLVYEARDWQHGVLIGAS
;
A
#
# COMPACT_ATOMS: atom_id res chain seq x y z
N MET A 1 -0.10 -3.50 8.33
CA MET A 1 -0.47 -2.12 7.92
C MET A 1 -1.33 -1.46 8.98
N ILE A 2 -1.24 -0.14 9.11
CA ILE A 2 -1.99 0.72 10.02
C ILE A 2 -2.42 1.98 9.24
N LEU A 3 -3.70 2.36 9.33
CA LEU A 3 -4.21 3.60 8.76
C LEU A 3 -5.12 4.35 9.73
N GLY A 4 -5.18 5.66 9.58
CA GLY A 4 -6.18 6.53 10.17
C GLY A 4 -7.29 6.82 9.16
N ILE A 5 -8.55 6.67 9.57
CA ILE A 5 -9.72 7.07 8.80
C ILE A 5 -10.48 8.16 9.55
N THR A 6 -10.73 9.29 8.89
CA THR A 6 -11.54 10.38 9.40
C THR A 6 -12.83 10.46 8.60
N ASN A 7 -13.97 10.46 9.30
CA ASN A 7 -15.29 10.54 8.68
C ASN A 7 -15.71 12.00 8.39
N PRO A 8 -16.82 12.24 7.67
CA PRO A 8 -17.29 13.60 7.35
C PRO A 8 -17.64 14.47 8.57
N GLN A 9 -17.82 13.87 9.75
CA GLN A 9 -18.04 14.58 11.01
C GLN A 9 -16.73 14.89 11.76
N GLY A 10 -15.57 14.65 11.15
CA GLY A 10 -14.25 14.90 11.75
C GLY A 10 -13.80 13.87 12.78
N LYS A 11 -14.53 12.76 12.94
CA LYS A 11 -14.16 11.69 13.89
C LYS A 11 -13.14 10.76 13.25
N LYS A 12 -11.95 10.70 13.85
CA LYS A 12 -10.85 9.81 13.43
C LYS A 12 -10.83 8.49 14.20
N ARG A 13 -10.56 7.39 13.50
CA ARG A 13 -10.33 6.04 14.05
C ARG A 13 -9.11 5.42 13.36
N TYR A 14 -8.41 4.51 14.05
CA TYR A 14 -7.30 3.77 13.46
C TYR A 14 -7.65 2.31 13.26
N ILE A 15 -7.22 1.76 12.13
CA ILE A 15 -7.50 0.40 11.70
C ILE A 15 -6.16 -0.27 11.38
N ALA A 16 -5.99 -1.51 11.85
CA ALA A 16 -4.94 -2.40 11.38
C ALA A 16 -5.53 -3.39 10.38
N ALA A 17 -4.76 -3.80 9.37
CA ALA A 17 -5.18 -4.84 8.45
C ALA A 17 -4.05 -5.82 8.14
N ALA A 18 -4.42 -7.10 8.05
CA ALA A 18 -3.56 -8.22 7.70
C ALA A 18 -4.06 -8.87 6.41
N PHE A 19 -3.39 -8.55 5.30
CA PHE A 19 -3.56 -9.22 4.01
C PHE A 19 -2.24 -9.88 3.60
N PRO A 20 -2.28 -11.04 2.91
CA PRO A 20 -1.08 -11.64 2.35
C PRO A 20 -0.31 -10.68 1.42
N SER A 21 0.95 -11.02 1.13
CA SER A 21 1.76 -10.25 0.17
C SER A 21 1.05 -10.11 -1.17
N ALA A 22 1.18 -8.93 -1.79
CA ALA A 22 0.49 -8.56 -3.03
C ALA A 22 -1.06 -8.60 -2.98
N CYS A 23 -1.68 -8.61 -1.79
CA CYS A 23 -3.14 -8.51 -1.62
C CYS A 23 -3.63 -7.10 -1.25
N GLY A 24 -2.88 -6.04 -1.58
CA GLY A 24 -3.40 -4.66 -1.55
C GLY A 24 -3.22 -3.89 -0.25
N LYS A 25 -2.31 -4.32 0.65
CA LYS A 25 -2.00 -3.56 1.89
C LYS A 25 -1.59 -2.11 1.58
N THR A 26 -0.57 -1.90 0.76
CA THR A 26 -0.09 -0.55 0.39
C THR A 26 -1.20 0.29 -0.26
N ASN A 27 -2.01 -0.30 -1.16
CA ASN A 27 -3.15 0.39 -1.77
C ASN A 27 -4.18 0.85 -0.74
N LEU A 28 -4.49 0.03 0.27
CA LEU A 28 -5.45 0.42 1.30
C LEU A 28 -4.85 1.45 2.27
N ALA A 29 -3.57 1.34 2.65
CA ALA A 29 -2.92 2.26 3.59
C ALA A 29 -2.78 3.67 2.99
N MET A 30 -2.63 3.73 1.66
CA MET A 30 -2.44 4.95 0.87
C MET A 30 -3.68 5.28 0.02
N MET A 31 -4.85 4.80 0.42
CA MET A 31 -6.07 4.95 -0.39
C MET A 31 -6.48 6.42 -0.54
N THR A 32 -6.85 6.81 -1.76
CA THR A 32 -7.64 8.02 -2.00
C THR A 32 -9.13 7.66 -1.90
N PRO A 33 -9.86 8.12 -0.87
CA PRO A 33 -11.27 7.77 -0.72
C PRO A 33 -12.11 8.34 -1.87
N THR A 34 -12.97 7.51 -2.46
CA THR A 34 -13.96 7.97 -3.44
C THR A 34 -15.21 8.54 -2.78
N LEU A 35 -15.43 8.24 -1.50
CA LEU A 35 -16.55 8.75 -0.71
C LEU A 35 -16.26 10.19 -0.23
N PRO A 36 -17.10 11.18 -0.58
CA PRO A 36 -16.89 12.56 -0.16
C PRO A 36 -16.83 12.73 1.36
N GLY A 37 -15.92 13.58 1.83
CA GLY A 37 -15.75 13.91 3.25
C GLY A 37 -14.99 12.86 4.07
N TYR A 38 -14.67 11.69 3.50
CA TYR A 38 -13.74 10.76 4.14
C TYR A 38 -12.29 11.11 3.81
N LYS A 39 -11.42 10.95 4.81
CA LYS A 39 -9.97 11.12 4.67
C LYS A 39 -9.27 9.87 5.19
N ILE A 40 -8.26 9.40 4.46
CA ILE A 40 -7.36 8.33 4.87
C ILE A 40 -5.97 8.93 5.08
N GLU A 41 -5.29 8.45 6.11
CA GLU A 41 -3.91 8.80 6.44
C GLU A 41 -3.13 7.51 6.75
N CYS A 42 -1.89 7.42 6.28
CA CYS A 42 -1.05 6.24 6.40
C CYS A 42 -0.18 6.31 7.65
N VAL A 43 -0.20 5.29 8.50
CA VAL A 43 0.76 5.14 9.62
C VAL A 43 1.87 4.16 9.22
N GLY A 44 1.53 3.05 8.57
CA GLY A 44 2.48 2.08 8.03
C GLY A 44 1.79 1.08 7.10
N ASP A 45 2.50 0.51 6.13
CA ASP A 45 1.88 -0.32 5.08
C ASP A 45 2.14 -1.83 5.21
N ASP A 46 3.12 -2.25 6.02
CA ASP A 46 3.45 -3.67 6.17
C ASP A 46 3.37 -4.11 7.64
N ILE A 47 4.25 -3.63 8.51
CA ILE A 47 4.40 -4.13 9.88
C ILE A 47 3.61 -3.28 10.88
N ALA A 48 3.07 -3.93 11.92
CA ALA A 48 2.46 -3.28 13.07
C ALA A 48 2.93 -3.96 14.35
N TRP A 49 3.54 -3.20 15.26
CA TRP A 49 3.78 -3.65 16.63
C TRP A 49 2.66 -3.13 17.53
N MET A 50 2.00 -4.04 18.24
CA MET A 50 0.80 -3.71 19.00
C MET A 50 0.90 -4.14 20.46
N ARG A 51 0.43 -3.29 21.36
CA ARG A 51 0.39 -3.55 22.81
C ARG A 51 -0.77 -2.83 23.47
N PHE A 52 -1.43 -3.46 24.43
CA PHE A 52 -2.42 -2.78 25.26
C PHE A 52 -1.74 -1.78 26.20
N ASP A 53 -2.26 -0.56 26.27
CA ASP A 53 -1.83 0.45 27.23
C ASP A 53 -2.45 0.22 28.63
N LYS A 54 -2.08 1.06 29.60
CA LYS A 54 -2.57 0.98 30.99
C LYS A 54 -4.10 1.15 31.12
N ASN A 55 -4.77 1.68 30.11
CA ASN A 55 -6.22 1.88 30.08
C ASN A 55 -6.94 0.76 29.31
N GLY A 56 -6.22 -0.27 28.86
CA GLY A 56 -6.77 -1.38 28.08
C GLY A 56 -7.02 -1.05 26.60
N GLN A 57 -6.51 0.07 26.08
CA GLN A 57 -6.61 0.40 24.66
C GLN A 57 -5.45 -0.26 23.89
N LEU A 58 -5.75 -0.99 22.82
CA LEU A 58 -4.73 -1.53 21.93
C LEU A 58 -4.05 -0.38 21.18
N ARG A 59 -2.75 -0.20 21.39
CA ARG A 59 -1.90 0.79 20.70
C ARG A 59 -1.08 0.09 19.63
N ALA A 60 -0.84 0.78 18.52
CA ALA A 60 0.03 0.30 17.45
C ALA A 60 1.05 1.36 17.04
N ILE A 61 2.26 0.90 16.72
CA ILE A 61 3.29 1.69 16.03
C ILE A 61 3.66 1.01 14.72
N ASN A 62 4.09 1.81 13.75
CA ASN A 62 4.84 1.33 12.60
C ASN A 62 6.34 1.30 12.99
N PRO A 63 6.99 0.13 13.01
CA PRO A 63 8.43 0.06 13.33
C PRO A 63 9.33 0.42 12.15
N GLU A 64 8.78 0.72 10.98
CA GLU A 64 9.50 1.00 9.73
C GLU A 64 9.58 2.50 9.43
N ASN A 65 10.62 2.91 8.69
CA ASN A 65 10.84 4.32 8.30
C ASN A 65 10.62 4.59 6.79
N GLY A 66 9.99 3.65 6.10
CA GLY A 66 9.84 3.70 4.66
C GLY A 66 8.85 2.68 4.15
N PHE A 67 8.63 2.70 2.84
CA PHE A 67 7.79 1.74 2.14
C PHE A 67 8.63 0.93 1.19
N PHE A 68 8.54 -0.40 1.30
CA PHE A 68 9.15 -1.34 0.37
C PHE A 68 8.08 -1.99 -0.52
N GLY A 69 7.39 -1.16 -1.30
CA GLY A 69 6.20 -1.55 -2.05
C GLY A 69 6.51 -2.28 -3.36
N VAL A 70 5.59 -3.16 -3.77
CA VAL A 70 5.60 -3.81 -5.08
C VAL A 70 5.30 -2.77 -6.16
N ALA A 71 6.18 -2.63 -7.14
CA ALA A 71 6.00 -1.65 -8.21
C ALA A 71 4.90 -2.06 -9.21
N PRO A 72 4.89 -3.27 -9.80
CA PRO A 72 3.91 -3.66 -10.82
C PRO A 72 2.47 -3.54 -10.32
N GLY A 73 1.61 -2.94 -11.14
CA GLY A 73 0.23 -2.60 -10.82
C GLY A 73 0.04 -1.24 -10.13
N THR A 74 1.11 -0.58 -9.70
CA THR A 74 1.04 0.78 -9.14
C THR A 74 0.96 1.80 -10.27
N SER A 75 -0.03 2.68 -10.23
CA SER A 75 -0.28 3.69 -11.25
C SER A 75 -1.01 4.88 -10.63
N ASN A 76 -1.15 5.99 -11.35
CA ASN A 76 -1.97 7.12 -10.92
C ASN A 76 -3.46 6.76 -10.80
N SER A 77 -3.91 5.72 -11.52
CA SER A 77 -5.28 5.21 -11.40
C SER A 77 -5.46 4.27 -10.20
N SER A 78 -4.46 3.47 -9.84
CA SER A 78 -4.57 2.48 -8.77
C SER A 78 -4.11 2.99 -7.40
N ASN A 79 -3.05 3.80 -7.36
CA ASN A 79 -2.47 4.37 -6.15
C ASN A 79 -1.72 5.69 -6.46
N PRO A 80 -2.44 6.80 -6.69
CA PRO A 80 -1.84 8.10 -6.98
C PRO A 80 -0.99 8.64 -5.81
N ILE A 81 -1.24 8.17 -4.59
CA ILE A 81 -0.46 8.55 -3.41
C ILE A 81 0.93 7.92 -3.47
N ALA A 82 1.03 6.63 -3.78
CA ALA A 82 2.31 5.97 -4.00
C ALA A 82 3.08 6.63 -5.14
N MET A 83 2.42 6.94 -6.28
CA MET A 83 3.07 7.65 -7.39
C MET A 83 3.67 8.99 -6.97
N LYS A 84 2.96 9.79 -6.17
CA LYS A 84 3.50 11.06 -5.62
C LYS A 84 4.64 10.85 -4.63
N THR A 85 4.74 9.69 -3.99
CA THR A 85 5.73 9.37 -2.97
C THR A 85 7.07 8.94 -3.58
N ILE A 86 7.04 8.19 -4.69
CA ILE A 86 8.21 7.43 -5.18
C ILE A 86 9.10 8.16 -6.20
N PHE A 87 8.71 9.34 -6.71
CA PHE A 87 9.51 10.06 -7.74
C PHE A 87 10.53 11.05 -7.16
N LYS A 88 10.92 10.86 -5.89
CA LYS A 88 12.03 11.56 -5.24
C LYS A 88 12.69 10.64 -4.21
N ASN A 89 14.00 10.73 -4.02
CA ASN A 89 14.77 9.98 -3.00
C ASN A 89 14.43 8.48 -2.88
N THR A 90 14.09 7.84 -4.00
CA THR A 90 13.60 6.46 -4.02
C THR A 90 14.56 5.58 -4.79
N ILE A 91 14.80 4.38 -4.25
CA ILE A 91 15.57 3.34 -4.95
C ILE A 91 14.58 2.37 -5.57
N PHE A 92 14.70 2.15 -6.87
CA PHE A 92 13.93 1.13 -7.59
C PHE A 92 14.80 -0.10 -7.84
N THR A 93 14.23 -1.30 -7.70
CA THR A 93 14.93 -2.58 -7.92
C THR A 93 14.14 -3.45 -8.90
N ASN A 94 14.81 -3.89 -9.96
CA ASN A 94 14.25 -4.76 -11.03
C ASN A 94 13.03 -4.19 -11.79
N VAL A 95 12.91 -2.87 -11.87
CA VAL A 95 11.96 -2.19 -12.77
C VAL A 95 12.60 -1.96 -14.15
N ALA A 96 11.79 -1.64 -15.15
CA ALA A 96 12.32 -1.18 -16.44
C ALA A 96 12.77 0.28 -16.34
N SER A 97 13.72 0.68 -17.19
CA SER A 97 14.18 2.06 -17.34
C SER A 97 13.79 2.62 -18.70
N THR A 98 13.51 3.92 -18.76
CA THR A 98 13.16 4.63 -19.99
C THR A 98 14.31 5.51 -20.48
N ASN A 99 14.37 5.80 -21.78
CA ASN A 99 15.46 6.57 -22.38
C ASN A 99 15.50 8.06 -21.98
N ASP A 100 14.42 8.57 -21.40
CA ASP A 100 14.30 9.91 -20.81
C ASP A 100 14.69 9.95 -19.32
N GLY A 101 15.17 8.84 -18.75
CA GLY A 101 15.65 8.75 -17.38
C GLY A 101 14.59 8.36 -16.35
N GLY A 102 13.39 7.97 -16.79
CA GLY A 102 12.33 7.45 -15.95
C GLY A 102 12.38 5.93 -15.72
N VAL A 103 11.27 5.42 -15.17
CA VAL A 103 11.05 4.00 -14.85
C VAL A 103 9.72 3.54 -15.43
N PHE A 104 9.60 2.24 -15.67
CA PHE A 104 8.38 1.62 -16.18
C PHE A 104 8.14 0.24 -15.56
N TRP A 105 6.87 -0.13 -15.44
CA TRP A 105 6.40 -1.46 -15.07
C TRP A 105 4.98 -1.68 -15.59
N GLU A 106 4.55 -2.94 -15.59
CA GLU A 106 3.19 -3.34 -15.95
C GLU A 106 2.14 -2.61 -15.09
N GLY A 107 1.17 -1.96 -15.72
CA GLY A 107 0.16 -1.10 -15.09
C GLY A 107 0.32 0.39 -15.38
N MET A 108 1.48 0.83 -15.90
CA MET A 108 1.73 2.21 -16.31
C MET A 108 1.47 2.47 -17.81
N GLU A 109 0.83 1.53 -18.52
CA GLU A 109 0.72 1.58 -19.99
C GLU A 109 -0.03 2.80 -20.53
N SER A 110 -0.86 3.44 -19.71
CA SER A 110 -1.59 4.68 -20.04
C SER A 110 -0.84 5.96 -19.65
N GLU A 111 0.32 5.83 -18.99
CA GLU A 111 1.09 6.95 -18.43
C GLU A 111 2.42 7.17 -19.15
N ILE A 112 2.75 6.32 -20.12
CA ILE A 112 3.97 6.40 -20.92
C ILE A 112 3.65 6.82 -22.35
N ASP A 113 4.44 7.76 -22.88
CA ASP A 113 4.35 8.19 -24.28
C ASP A 113 4.81 7.05 -25.22
N GLU A 114 4.14 6.88 -26.36
CA GLU A 114 4.44 5.83 -27.34
C GLU A 114 5.86 5.93 -27.93
N ASN A 115 6.46 7.12 -27.91
CA ASN A 115 7.80 7.37 -28.43
C ASN A 115 8.92 7.03 -27.44
N VAL A 116 8.59 6.72 -26.18
CA VAL A 116 9.57 6.38 -25.15
C VAL A 116 10.09 4.96 -25.35
N LYS A 117 11.40 4.82 -25.41
CA LYS A 117 12.09 3.53 -25.51
C LYS A 117 12.30 2.97 -24.11
N ILE A 118 11.91 1.71 -23.93
CA ILE A 118 11.97 1.01 -22.64
C ILE A 118 13.05 -0.07 -22.72
N THR A 119 13.86 -0.16 -21.65
CA THR A 119 14.79 -1.26 -21.41
C THR A 119 14.27 -2.06 -20.23
N ASP A 120 14.07 -3.36 -20.41
CA ASP A 120 13.55 -4.24 -19.35
C ASP A 120 14.54 -4.41 -18.19
N TRP A 121 14.07 -5.01 -17.11
CA TRP A 121 14.84 -5.26 -15.89
C TRP A 121 16.08 -6.17 -16.09
N ARG A 122 16.24 -6.80 -17.26
CA ARG A 122 17.39 -7.63 -17.65
C ARG A 122 18.34 -6.88 -18.60
N GLY A 123 18.08 -5.61 -18.88
CA GLY A 123 18.89 -4.80 -19.78
C GLY A 123 18.60 -5.03 -21.27
N GLN A 124 17.45 -5.61 -21.63
CA GLN A 124 17.07 -5.86 -23.02
C GLN A 124 16.06 -4.83 -23.52
N GLN A 125 16.08 -4.51 -24.81
CA GLN A 125 15.07 -3.63 -25.40
C GLN A 125 13.67 -4.24 -25.22
N TRP A 126 12.71 -3.43 -24.80
CA TRP A 126 11.33 -3.84 -24.59
C TRP A 126 10.36 -2.92 -25.34
N ALA A 127 9.36 -3.51 -25.97
CA ALA A 127 8.30 -2.77 -26.67
C ALA A 127 6.92 -3.32 -26.31
N LYS A 128 6.02 -2.40 -25.95
CA LYS A 128 4.61 -2.69 -25.62
C LYS A 128 3.94 -3.45 -26.76
N GLY A 129 3.27 -4.55 -26.44
CA GLY A 129 2.56 -5.40 -27.40
C GLY A 129 3.44 -6.24 -28.34
N GLN A 130 4.77 -6.05 -28.33
CA GLN A 130 5.70 -6.83 -29.15
C GLN A 130 6.52 -7.81 -28.29
N SER A 131 7.00 -7.36 -27.14
CA SER A 131 7.71 -8.19 -26.18
C SER A 131 6.79 -9.23 -25.54
N LYS A 132 7.26 -10.48 -25.43
CA LYS A 132 6.52 -11.59 -24.80
C LYS A 132 6.74 -11.70 -23.28
N THR A 133 7.73 -10.99 -22.75
CA THR A 133 8.11 -11.00 -21.33
C THR A 133 7.79 -9.66 -20.69
N PRO A 134 7.54 -9.60 -19.37
CA PRO A 134 7.30 -8.33 -18.70
C PRO A 134 8.56 -7.44 -18.73
N ALA A 135 8.34 -6.12 -18.75
CA ALA A 135 9.36 -5.09 -18.68
C ALA A 135 9.99 -5.05 -17.28
N ALA A 136 9.18 -5.19 -16.22
CA ALA A 136 9.66 -5.26 -14.84
C ALA A 136 9.55 -6.69 -14.28
N HIS A 137 10.37 -7.03 -13.29
CA HIS A 137 10.17 -8.29 -12.57
C HIS A 137 8.83 -8.25 -11.80
N PRO A 138 8.01 -9.33 -11.74
CA PRO A 138 6.71 -9.31 -11.06
C PRO A 138 6.75 -8.94 -9.57
N ASN A 139 7.90 -9.11 -8.93
CA ASN A 139 8.17 -8.69 -7.54
C ASN A 139 9.22 -7.57 -7.47
N SER A 140 9.35 -6.75 -8.52
CA SER A 140 10.15 -5.53 -8.49
C SER A 140 9.59 -4.54 -7.47
N ARG A 141 10.46 -3.69 -6.93
CA ARG A 141 10.18 -2.91 -5.72
C ARG A 141 10.61 -1.46 -5.89
N PHE A 142 9.88 -0.57 -5.21
CA PHE A 142 10.38 0.74 -4.83
C PHE A 142 10.68 0.74 -3.32
N CYS A 143 11.75 1.43 -2.93
CA CYS A 143 12.14 1.67 -1.55
C CYS A 143 12.20 3.19 -1.34
N THR A 144 11.20 3.74 -0.65
CA THR A 144 11.00 5.19 -0.49
C THR A 144 10.85 5.57 0.99
N PRO A 145 11.34 6.75 1.43
CA PRO A 145 11.08 7.26 2.77
C PRO A 145 9.59 7.49 3.04
N ALA A 146 9.13 7.18 4.25
CA ALA A 146 7.71 7.28 4.60
C ALA A 146 7.22 8.73 4.68
N GLU A 147 8.08 9.64 5.16
CA GLU A 147 7.81 11.08 5.26
C GLU A 147 7.42 11.75 3.93
N GLN A 148 7.76 11.15 2.78
CA GLN A 148 7.39 11.67 1.47
C GLN A 148 5.94 11.37 1.08
N CYS A 149 5.26 10.51 1.83
CA CYS A 149 3.88 10.17 1.54
C CYS A 149 2.98 11.38 1.84
N PRO A 150 2.23 11.89 0.84
CA PRO A 150 1.45 13.11 0.99
C PRO A 150 0.25 12.97 1.94
N ILE A 151 -0.04 11.75 2.40
CA ILE A 151 -1.07 11.47 3.41
C ILE A 151 -0.49 10.75 4.63
N ILE A 152 0.82 10.87 4.89
CA ILE A 152 1.41 10.33 6.10
C ILE A 152 0.67 10.90 7.32
N ASP A 153 0.30 10.03 8.26
CA ASP A 153 -0.44 10.40 9.45
C ASP A 153 0.43 11.25 10.37
N PRO A 154 -0.04 12.36 10.94
CA PRO A 154 0.76 13.18 11.85
C PRO A 154 1.25 12.43 13.10
N ARG A 155 0.66 11.28 13.44
CA ARG A 155 1.06 10.42 14.57
C ARG A 155 1.83 9.16 14.13
N TRP A 156 2.33 9.11 12.90
CA TRP A 156 3.03 7.91 12.40
C TRP A 156 4.30 7.55 13.19
N GLU A 157 4.97 8.55 13.76
CA GLU A 157 6.14 8.41 14.65
C GLU A 157 5.81 8.64 16.14
N ASP A 158 4.52 8.69 16.51
CA ASP A 158 4.13 8.93 17.91
C ASP A 158 4.58 7.74 18.78
N PRO A 159 5.45 7.96 19.79
CA PRO A 159 5.99 6.89 20.63
C PRO A 159 4.91 6.17 21.45
N GLU A 160 3.77 6.82 21.73
CA GLU A 160 2.63 6.20 22.41
C GLU A 160 1.78 5.34 21.47
N GLY A 161 2.02 5.44 20.16
CA GLY A 161 1.26 4.77 19.12
C GLY A 161 -0.19 5.24 18.98
N VAL A 162 -0.85 4.70 17.96
CA VAL A 162 -2.22 5.04 17.61
C VAL A 162 -3.22 4.02 18.19
N PRO A 163 -4.38 4.45 18.69
CA PRO A 163 -5.38 3.56 19.28
C PRO A 163 -6.15 2.78 18.20
N ILE A 164 -5.92 1.46 18.11
CA ILE A 164 -6.59 0.58 17.15
C ILE A 164 -8.04 0.33 17.56
N SER A 165 -8.95 0.56 16.62
CA SER A 165 -10.40 0.39 16.81
C SER A 165 -10.97 -0.81 16.04
N ALA A 166 -10.26 -1.30 15.02
CA ALA A 166 -10.64 -2.49 14.25
C ALA A 166 -9.40 -3.20 13.68
N ILE A 167 -9.50 -4.52 13.52
CA ILE A 167 -8.52 -5.34 12.80
C ILE A 167 -9.24 -6.01 11.64
N LEU A 168 -8.72 -5.82 10.42
CA LEU A 168 -9.26 -6.42 9.21
C LEU A 168 -8.40 -7.62 8.77
N PHE A 169 -9.06 -8.72 8.46
CA PHE A 169 -8.46 -9.86 7.75
C PHE A 169 -9.02 -9.91 6.34
N GLY A 170 -8.20 -10.36 5.39
CA GLY A 170 -8.63 -10.45 4.00
C GLY A 170 -7.58 -11.07 3.08
N GLY A 171 -8.02 -11.43 1.89
CA GLY A 171 -7.19 -12.05 0.87
C GLY A 171 -7.95 -12.17 -0.45
N ARG A 172 -7.30 -12.70 -1.48
CA ARG A 172 -7.92 -12.89 -2.79
C ARG A 172 -8.75 -14.18 -2.79
N ARG A 173 -10.07 -14.05 -2.94
CA ARG A 173 -11.02 -15.17 -3.00
C ARG A 173 -11.89 -15.02 -4.24
N PRO A 174 -11.72 -15.87 -5.29
CA PRO A 174 -12.47 -15.71 -6.54
C PRO A 174 -13.94 -16.12 -6.43
N ALA A 175 -14.32 -16.85 -5.37
CA ALA A 175 -15.68 -17.31 -5.15
C ALA A 175 -15.98 -17.51 -3.66
N GLY A 176 -17.27 -17.46 -3.30
CA GLY A 176 -17.82 -17.90 -2.02
C GLY A 176 -17.72 -16.92 -0.85
N VAL A 177 -16.59 -16.22 -0.68
CA VAL A 177 -16.41 -15.29 0.45
C VAL A 177 -17.06 -13.93 0.14
N PRO A 178 -17.93 -13.39 1.03
CA PRO A 178 -18.54 -12.06 0.85
C PRO A 178 -17.52 -10.92 0.84
N LEU A 179 -17.93 -9.74 0.37
CA LEU A 179 -17.07 -8.54 0.32
C LEU A 179 -16.57 -8.11 1.71
N VAL A 180 -17.47 -8.07 2.70
CA VAL A 180 -17.15 -7.75 4.09
C VAL A 180 -18.14 -8.46 5.02
N TYR A 181 -17.66 -8.97 6.14
CA TYR A 181 -18.47 -9.52 7.23
C TYR A 181 -17.76 -9.27 8.56
N GLU A 182 -18.53 -9.22 9.64
CA GLU A 182 -18.01 -8.96 10.99
C GLU A 182 -17.98 -10.24 11.83
N ALA A 183 -16.94 -10.40 12.64
CA ALA A 183 -16.85 -11.50 13.60
C ALA A 183 -17.85 -11.29 14.74
N ARG A 184 -18.61 -12.33 15.06
CA ARG A 184 -19.55 -12.36 16.21
C ARG A 184 -18.90 -12.05 17.58
N ASP A 185 -17.65 -12.46 17.76
CA ASP A 185 -16.88 -12.30 18.99
C ASP A 185 -15.37 -12.43 18.70
N TRP A 186 -14.55 -12.27 19.75
CA TRP A 186 -13.09 -12.31 19.63
C TRP A 186 -12.57 -13.68 19.20
N GLN A 187 -13.06 -14.77 19.80
CA GLN A 187 -12.63 -16.13 19.50
C GLN A 187 -12.93 -16.48 18.04
N HIS A 188 -14.10 -16.10 17.54
CA HIS A 188 -14.47 -16.24 16.14
C HIS A 188 -13.59 -15.36 15.23
N GLY A 189 -13.23 -14.15 15.66
CA GLY A 189 -12.29 -13.28 14.94
C GLY A 189 -10.90 -13.93 14.79
N VAL A 190 -10.38 -14.55 15.85
CA VAL A 190 -9.12 -15.31 15.80
C VAL A 190 -9.23 -16.48 14.83
N LEU A 191 -10.35 -17.21 14.84
CA LEU A 191 -10.59 -18.31 13.91
C LEU A 191 -10.63 -17.83 12.44
N ILE A 192 -11.29 -16.69 12.16
CA ILE A 192 -11.30 -16.08 10.83
C ILE A 192 -9.88 -15.76 10.37
N GLY A 193 -9.05 -15.18 11.24
CA GLY A 193 -7.66 -14.87 10.91
C GLY A 193 -6.77 -16.09 10.69
N ALA A 194 -7.13 -17.25 11.26
CA ALA A 194 -6.40 -18.51 11.11
C ALA A 194 -6.82 -19.33 9.87
N SER A 195 -7.90 -18.95 9.19
CA SER A 195 -8.53 -19.69 8.07
C SER A 195 -8.15 -19.13 6.70
#